data_AF-A0A1H7L1G0-F1
#
_entry.id   AF-A0A1H7L1G0-F1
#
_cell.length_a   1.000
_cell.length_b   1.000
_cell.length_c   1.000
_cell.angle_alpha   90.00
_cell.angle_beta   90.00
_cell.angle_gamma   90.00
#
_symmetry.space_group_name_H-M   'P 1'
#
loop_
_entity.id
_entity.type
_entity.pdbx_description
1 polymer ?
#
loop_
_entity_poly.entity_id
_entity_poly.type
_entity_poly.pdbx_seq_one_letter_code
_entity_poly.pdbx_strand_id
1 'polypeptide(L)'
;MNHVTQAYSYRHVSASGNIRAGDGVLGGIFVSAATGTPTIAIYDDAADGVGTLLVDEFTPTPGQWIPLPFAFVNGLNIVIGGTVSATVGFTAG
;
A
#
# COMPACT_ATOMS: atom_id res chain seq x y z
N MET A 1 23.13 21.86 -2.03
CA MET A 1 22.97 20.43 -1.65
C MET A 1 21.62 19.99 -2.15
N ASN A 2 21.57 19.11 -3.16
CA ASN A 2 20.32 18.48 -3.56
C ASN A 2 19.93 17.54 -2.43
N HIS A 3 19.01 17.96 -1.56
CA HIS A 3 18.38 17.06 -0.60
C HIS A 3 17.53 16.11 -1.43
N VAL A 4 18.10 15.00 -1.87
CA VAL A 4 17.31 13.85 -2.31
C VAL A 4 16.75 13.27 -1.01
N THR A 5 15.69 13.91 -0.51
CA THR A 5 14.90 13.40 0.61
C THR A 5 14.45 12.00 0.19
N GLN A 6 14.71 11.01 1.03
CA GLN A 6 14.57 9.58 0.75
C GLN A 6 13.39 9.30 -0.21
N ALA A 7 13.70 8.95 -1.47
CA ALA A 7 12.67 8.61 -2.45
C ALA A 7 11.98 7.33 -1.97
N TYR A 8 10.65 7.34 -1.86
CA TYR A 8 9.89 6.13 -1.56
C TYR A 8 10.33 5.01 -2.51
N SER A 9 10.62 3.84 -1.95
CA SER A 9 10.62 2.60 -2.72
C SER A 9 9.20 2.36 -3.24
N TYR A 10 9.09 1.73 -4.40
CA TYR A 10 7.80 1.53 -5.04
C TYR A 10 7.57 0.06 -5.40
N ARG A 11 6.31 -0.34 -5.36
CA ARG A 11 5.86 -1.63 -5.90
C ARG A 11 4.51 -1.46 -6.59
N HIS A 12 4.40 -1.98 -7.80
CA HIS A 12 3.12 -2.10 -8.50
C HIS A 12 2.32 -3.26 -7.92
N VAL A 13 1.01 -3.05 -7.79
CA VAL A 13 0.06 -4.02 -7.25
C VAL A 13 -1.18 -4.06 -8.14
N SER A 14 -1.62 -5.28 -8.46
CA SER A 14 -2.88 -5.54 -9.16
C SER A 14 -3.68 -6.71 -8.58
N ALA A 15 -3.16 -7.32 -7.53
CA ALA A 15 -3.79 -8.38 -6.74
C ALA A 15 -3.27 -8.28 -5.30
N SER A 16 -3.95 -8.96 -4.38
CA SER A 16 -3.50 -9.06 -2.98
C SER A 16 -2.10 -9.66 -2.89
N GLY A 17 -1.30 -9.18 -1.94
CA GLY A 17 -0.01 -9.80 -1.65
C GLY A 17 0.94 -8.91 -0.87
N ASN A 18 1.95 -9.58 -0.30
CA ASN A 18 2.96 -8.92 0.50
C ASN A 18 3.78 -7.94 -0.35
N ILE A 19 3.80 -6.68 0.07
CA ILE A 19 4.56 -5.59 -0.54
C ILE A 19 5.98 -5.58 -0.02
N ARG A 20 6.12 -5.75 1.30
CA ARG A 20 7.42 -5.88 1.97
C ARG A 20 7.30 -6.73 3.23
N ALA A 21 8.29 -7.59 3.43
CA ALA A 21 8.51 -8.27 4.71
C ALA A 21 9.41 -7.40 5.61
N GLY A 22 9.00 -7.18 6.86
CA GLY A 22 9.73 -6.35 7.84
C GLY A 22 9.16 -4.95 8.04
N ASP A 23 9.82 -4.15 8.89
CA ASP A 23 9.33 -2.88 9.43
C ASP A 23 9.65 -1.67 8.53
N GLY A 24 8.76 -0.67 8.49
CA GLY A 24 8.96 0.51 7.66
C GLY A 24 7.80 1.49 7.73
N VAL A 25 7.73 2.39 6.74
CA VAL A 25 6.70 3.42 6.67
C VAL A 25 6.02 3.39 5.31
N LEU A 26 4.70 3.25 5.32
CA LEU A 26 3.86 3.45 4.14
C LEU A 26 3.83 4.95 3.83
N GLY A 27 4.11 5.34 2.60
CA GLY A 27 3.98 6.73 2.14
C GLY A 27 2.59 7.00 1.57
N GLY A 28 2.07 6.05 0.80
CA GLY A 28 0.77 6.14 0.16
C GLY A 28 0.63 5.23 -1.04
N ILE A 29 -0.51 5.37 -1.73
CA ILE A 29 -0.88 4.56 -2.87
C ILE A 29 -1.34 5.46 -4.02
N PHE A 30 -0.73 5.32 -5.19
CA PHE A 30 -1.23 5.89 -6.44
C PHE A 30 -2.15 4.89 -7.11
N VAL A 31 -3.40 5.26 -7.36
CA VAL A 31 -4.35 4.36 -8.04
C VAL A 31 -4.40 4.72 -9.51
N SER A 32 -3.84 3.88 -10.36
CA SER A 32 -3.85 4.09 -11.82
C SER A 32 -5.18 3.70 -12.46
N ALA A 33 -5.80 2.61 -12.01
CA ALA A 33 -7.09 2.15 -12.48
C ALA A 33 -7.85 1.43 -11.35
N ALA A 34 -9.16 1.60 -11.33
CA ALA A 34 -10.09 0.93 -10.44
C ALA A 34 -11.44 0.85 -11.17
N THR A 35 -12.06 -0.33 -11.23
CA THR A 35 -13.30 -0.53 -12.00
C THR A 35 -14.40 -1.15 -11.14
N GLY A 36 -15.62 -0.62 -11.24
CA GLY A 36 -16.74 -1.04 -10.41
C GLY A 36 -16.63 -0.46 -9.00
N THR A 37 -16.74 -1.31 -7.98
CA THR A 37 -16.60 -0.97 -6.57
C THR A 37 -15.47 -1.80 -5.93
N PRO A 38 -14.22 -1.63 -6.37
CA PRO A 38 -13.13 -2.39 -5.78
C PRO A 38 -12.84 -1.92 -4.35
N THR A 39 -12.13 -2.74 -3.59
CA THR A 39 -11.68 -2.42 -2.23
C THR A 39 -10.18 -2.62 -2.10
N ILE A 40 -9.56 -1.79 -1.25
CA ILE A 40 -8.19 -1.96 -0.78
C ILE A 40 -8.22 -1.97 0.74
N ALA A 41 -7.63 -2.98 1.36
CA ALA A 41 -7.30 -3.01 2.78
C ALA A 41 -5.79 -3.20 2.97
N ILE A 42 -5.25 -2.68 4.07
CA ILE A 42 -3.82 -2.69 4.34
C ILE A 42 -3.57 -3.26 5.73
N TYR A 43 -2.63 -4.18 5.81
CA TYR A 43 -2.29 -4.90 7.04
C TYR A 43 -0.80 -4.72 7.37
N ASP A 44 -0.53 -4.58 8.68
CA ASP A 44 0.80 -4.73 9.26
C ASP A 44 1.11 -6.23 9.45
N ASP A 45 1.39 -6.88 8.33
CA ASP A 45 1.63 -8.31 8.22
C ASP A 45 2.53 -8.62 7.01
N ALA A 46 3.40 -9.62 7.14
CA ALA A 46 4.24 -10.10 6.05
C ALA A 46 3.55 -11.19 5.19
N ALA A 47 2.43 -11.75 5.67
CA ALA A 47 1.77 -12.90 5.06
C ALA A 47 0.43 -12.52 4.40
N ASP A 48 -0.66 -13.13 4.83
CA ASP A 48 -1.92 -13.23 4.06
C ASP A 48 -2.93 -12.13 4.39
N GLY A 49 -2.62 -11.19 5.30
CA GLY A 49 -3.53 -10.09 5.63
C GLY A 49 -4.56 -10.47 6.68
N VAL A 50 -4.12 -11.26 7.64
CA VAL A 50 -4.90 -11.66 8.83
C VAL A 50 -4.30 -11.04 10.11
N GLY A 51 -3.17 -10.35 9.98
CA GLY A 51 -2.54 -9.59 11.06
C GLY A 51 -3.26 -8.30 11.41
N THR A 52 -2.51 -7.33 11.95
CA THR A 52 -3.09 -6.07 12.42
C THR A 52 -3.54 -5.22 11.23
N LEU A 53 -4.79 -4.79 11.22
CA LEU A 53 -5.33 -3.91 10.19
C LEU A 53 -4.77 -2.48 10.39
N LEU A 54 -4.12 -1.94 9.38
CA LEU A 54 -3.64 -0.54 9.34
C LEU A 54 -4.70 0.39 8.76
N VAL A 55 -5.28 -0.03 7.64
CA VAL A 55 -6.33 0.71 6.93
C VAL A 55 -7.40 -0.29 6.54
N ASP A 56 -8.62 -0.02 6.99
CA ASP A 56 -9.80 -0.82 6.64
C ASP A 56 -10.18 -0.65 5.17
N GLU A 57 -11.07 -1.51 4.68
CA GLU A 57 -11.50 -1.52 3.29
C GLU A 57 -12.02 -0.15 2.85
N PHE A 58 -11.43 0.39 1.78
CA PHE A 58 -11.90 1.60 1.12
C PHE A 58 -11.97 1.40 -0.39
N THR A 59 -12.87 2.13 -1.05
CA THR A 59 -12.97 2.13 -2.51
C THR A 59 -12.03 3.17 -3.11
N PRO A 60 -10.97 2.76 -3.84
CA PRO A 60 -10.02 3.69 -4.42
C PRO A 60 -10.62 4.44 -5.61
N THR A 61 -10.27 5.72 -5.75
CA THR A 61 -10.60 6.52 -6.95
C THR A 61 -9.38 6.57 -7.90
N PRO A 62 -9.53 6.25 -9.20
CA PRO A 62 -8.44 6.33 -10.17
C PRO A 62 -7.87 7.74 -10.31
N GLY A 63 -6.59 7.83 -10.67
CA GLY A 63 -5.88 9.08 -10.94
C GLY A 63 -5.52 9.90 -9.70
N GLN A 64 -5.56 9.29 -8.52
CA GLN A 64 -5.30 9.96 -7.24
C GLN A 64 -4.14 9.30 -6.49
N TRP A 65 -3.34 10.14 -5.82
CA TRP A 65 -2.41 9.71 -4.77
C TRP A 65 -3.13 9.79 -3.42
N ILE A 66 -3.19 8.67 -2.72
CA ILE A 66 -3.78 8.56 -1.39
C ILE A 66 -2.61 8.51 -0.39
N PRO A 67 -2.30 9.62 0.31
CA PRO A 67 -1.22 9.65 1.30
C PRO A 67 -1.64 8.87 2.55
N LEU A 68 -0.82 7.90 2.96
CA LEU A 68 -1.09 7.00 4.08
C LEU A 68 0.18 6.84 4.93
N PRO A 69 0.61 7.88 5.68
CA PRO A 69 1.88 7.92 6.40
C PRO A 69 1.87 7.06 7.68
N PHE A 70 1.63 5.76 7.54
CA PHE A 70 1.55 4.80 8.64
C PHE A 70 2.85 4.01 8.77
N ALA A 71 3.33 3.85 10.01
CA ALA A 71 4.41 2.91 10.30
C ALA A 71 3.85 1.48 10.43
N PHE A 72 4.64 0.50 10.01
CA PHE A 72 4.36 -0.93 10.12
C PHE A 72 5.60 -1.65 10.64
N VAL A 73 5.43 -2.76 11.36
CA VAL A 73 6.53 -3.45 12.06
C VAL A 73 6.72 -4.88 11.57
N ASN A 74 5.63 -5.59 11.30
CA ASN A 74 5.64 -6.99 10.93
C ASN A 74 5.74 -7.17 9.41
N GLY A 75 5.18 -6.24 8.64
CA GLY A 75 5.22 -6.23 7.19
C GLY A 75 4.19 -5.30 6.59
N LEU A 76 4.23 -5.12 5.27
CA LEU A 76 3.21 -4.38 4.54
C LEU A 76 2.51 -5.35 3.59
N ASN A 77 1.28 -5.73 3.91
CA ASN A 77 0.44 -6.52 3.02
C ASN A 77 -0.76 -5.69 2.55
N ILE A 78 -1.11 -5.85 1.27
CA ILE A 78 -2.29 -5.21 0.68
C ILE A 78 -3.24 -6.29 0.21
N VAL A 79 -4.51 -6.16 0.59
CA VAL A 79 -5.59 -7.01 0.13
C VAL A 79 -6.47 -6.21 -0.82
N ILE A 80 -6.69 -6.75 -2.02
CA ILE A 80 -7.46 -6.11 -3.08
C ILE A 80 -8.73 -6.94 -3.34
N GLY A 81 -9.89 -6.30 -3.25
CA GLY A 81 -11.16 -6.79 -3.75
C GLY A 81 -11.46 -6.19 -5.13
N GLY A 82 -11.79 -7.03 -6.11
CA GLY A 82 -12.08 -6.58 -7.48
C GLY A 82 -10.84 -6.20 -8.28
N THR A 83 -11.00 -5.31 -9.27
CA THR A 83 -9.92 -4.93 -10.19
C THR A 83 -9.37 -3.55 -9.85
N VAL A 84 -8.12 -3.54 -9.40
CA VAL A 84 -7.32 -2.34 -9.11
C VAL A 84 -5.95 -2.49 -9.76
N SER A 85 -5.40 -1.40 -10.25
CA SER A 85 -3.98 -1.28 -10.60
C SER A 85 -3.43 -0.07 -9.87
N ALA A 86 -2.48 -0.28 -8.96
CA ALA A 86 -1.95 0.78 -8.13
C ALA A 86 -0.42 0.67 -7.93
N THR A 87 0.19 1.75 -7.49
CA THR A 87 1.60 1.82 -7.10
C THR A 87 1.69 2.24 -5.65
N VAL A 88 2.34 1.42 -4.83
CA VAL A 88 2.52 1.65 -3.40
C VAL A 88 3.87 2.28 -3.20
N GLY A 89 3.93 3.43 -2.52
CA GLY A 89 5.17 4.04 -2.07
C GLY A 89 5.42 3.74 -0.60
N PHE A 90 6.62 3.26 -0.25
CA PHE A 90 7.01 2.93 1.12
C PHE A 90 8.50 3.16 1.35
N THR A 91 8.92 3.27 2.60
CA THR A 91 10.34 3.26 3.00
C THR A 91 10.60 2.06 3.90
N ALA A 92 11.81 1.52 3.84
CA ALA A 92 12.29 0.57 4.82
C ALA A 92 12.61 1.31 6.13
N GLY A 93 12.30 0.66 7.27
CA GLY A 93 12.80 1.03 8.59
C GLY A 93 14.28 0.71 8.74
#